data_AF-A0A950V863-F1
#
_entry.id   AF-A0A950V863-F1
#
_cell.length_a   1.000
_cell.length_b   1.000
_cell.length_c   1.000
_cell.angle_alpha   90.00
_cell.angle_beta   90.00
_cell.angle_gamma   90.00
#
_symmetry.space_group_name_H-M   'P 1'
#
loop_
_entity.id
_entity.type
_entity.pdbx_description
1 polymer ?
#
loop_
_entity_poly.entity_id
_entity_poly.type
_entity_poly.pdbx_seq_one_letter_code
_entity_poly.pdbx_strand_id
1 'polypeptide(L)' 'MMDALDAKLNDIFAGRVVRKDLVQQVKKGTNVPTFVLEFLLAKYCASNDPDEIKAGIEAVFDYLNSHYVRAPGRK' A
#
# COMPACT_ATOMS: atom_id res chain seq x y z
N MET A 1 -2.10 10.37 -12.94
CA MET A 1 -1.17 11.51 -12.81
C MET A 1 -1.56 12.23 -11.55
N MET A 2 -0.59 12.59 -10.72
CA MET A 2 -0.84 13.22 -9.42
C MET A 2 -1.17 14.69 -9.63
N ASP A 3 -2.31 15.16 -9.12
CA ASP A 3 -2.74 16.54 -9.29
C ASP A 3 -2.37 17.43 -8.08
N ALA A 4 -2.71 18.71 -8.16
CA ALA A 4 -2.41 19.67 -7.09
C ALA A 4 -3.17 19.37 -5.78
N LEU A 5 -4.33 18.71 -5.86
CA LEU A 5 -5.08 18.28 -4.68
C LEU A 5 -4.39 17.07 -4.04
N ASP A 6 -3.96 16.09 -4.83
CA ASP A 6 -3.21 14.93 -4.36
C ASP A 6 -1.94 15.37 -3.62
N ALA A 7 -1.20 16.34 -4.14
CA ALA A 7 -0.01 16.87 -3.49
C ALA A 7 -0.33 17.48 -2.11
N LYS A 8 -1.36 18.33 -2.02
CA LYS A 8 -1.80 18.93 -0.75
C LYS A 8 -2.32 17.90 0.24
N LEU A 9 -3.03 16.89 -0.25
CA LEU A 9 -3.55 15.80 0.58
C LEU A 9 -2.43 15.01 1.24
N ASN A 10 -1.37 14.67 0.49
CA ASN A 10 -0.25 13.94 1.05
C ASN A 10 0.60 14.78 2.00
N ASP A 11 0.73 16.09 1.75
CA ASP A 11 1.44 17.00 2.66
C ASP A 11 0.72 17.21 4.00
N ILE A 12 -0.60 17.44 3.96
CA ILE A 12 -1.40 17.75 5.16
C ILE A 12 -1.85 16.49 5.91
N PHE A 13 -2.10 15.39 5.18
CA PHE A 13 -2.72 14.17 5.69
C PHE A 13 -1.85 12.93 5.42
N ALA A 14 -0.53 13.05 5.59
CA ALA A 14 0.40 11.93 5.48
C ALA A 14 -0.05 10.73 6.33
N GLY A 15 -0.06 9.53 5.71
CA GLY A 15 -0.53 8.29 6.34
C GLY A 15 -2.04 8.22 6.62
N ARG A 16 -2.82 9.20 6.17
CA ARG A 16 -4.30 9.21 6.22
C ARG A 16 -4.91 9.15 4.82
N VAL A 17 -4.08 9.35 3.79
CA VAL A 17 -4.42 9.27 2.37
C VAL A 17 -3.66 8.10 1.79
N VAL A 18 -4.34 7.28 0.98
CA VAL A 18 -3.74 6.10 0.36
C VAL A 18 -3.96 6.17 -1.14
N ARG A 19 -2.86 6.00 -1.87
CA ARG A 19 -2.86 5.94 -3.33
C ARG A 19 -3.52 4.66 -3.83
N LYS A 20 -4.65 4.80 -4.53
CA LYS A 20 -5.48 3.68 -5.01
C LYS A 20 -4.74 2.75 -5.98
N ASP A 21 -3.84 3.28 -6.78
CA ASP A 21 -2.99 2.50 -7.69
C ASP A 21 -2.07 1.54 -6.93
N LEU A 22 -1.51 1.98 -5.80
CA LEU A 22 -0.68 1.12 -4.94
C LEU A 22 -1.51 -0.01 -4.30
N VAL A 23 -2.73 0.30 -3.86
CA VAL A 23 -3.66 -0.73 -3.32
C VAL A 23 -3.96 -1.79 -4.38
N GLN A 24 -4.22 -1.37 -5.63
CA GLN A 24 -4.48 -2.28 -6.73
C GLN A 24 -3.27 -3.14 -7.09
N GLN A 25 -2.05 -2.59 -6.99
CA GLN A 25 -0.81 -3.32 -7.23
C GLN A 25 -0.63 -4.47 -6.24
N VAL A 26 -0.82 -4.22 -4.94
CA VAL A 26 -0.64 -5.24 -3.88
C VAL A 26 -1.78 -6.27 -3.89
N LYS A 27 -3.02 -5.84 -4.20
CA LYS A 27 -4.20 -6.71 -4.21
C LYS A 27 -4.11 -7.85 -5.25
N LYS A 28 -3.51 -7.61 -6.42
CA LYS A 28 -3.42 -8.64 -7.48
C LYS A 28 -2.64 -9.89 -7.05
N GLY A 29 -1.77 -9.78 -6.04
CA GLY A 29 -0.94 -10.89 -5.57
C GLY A 29 -1.40 -11.54 -4.27
N THR A 30 -2.49 -11.08 -3.65
CA THR A 30 -2.83 -11.46 -2.27
C THR A 30 -4.33 -11.64 -2.05
N ASN A 31 -4.73 -12.60 -1.20
CA ASN A 31 -6.13 -12.77 -0.76
C ASN A 31 -6.40 -12.00 0.54
N VAL A 32 -5.80 -10.81 0.67
CA VAL A 32 -5.88 -9.98 1.87
C VAL A 32 -7.03 -8.98 1.69
N PRO A 33 -7.88 -8.76 2.71
CA PRO A 33 -8.92 -7.74 2.63
C PRO A 33 -8.36 -6.34 2.32
N THR A 34 -9.05 -5.58 1.46
CA THR A 34 -8.57 -4.27 0.99
C THR A 34 -8.22 -3.32 2.14
N PHE A 35 -9.02 -3.27 3.20
CA PHE A 35 -8.79 -2.36 4.33
C PHE A 35 -7.48 -2.64 5.07
N VAL A 36 -7.00 -3.90 5.07
CA VAL A 36 -5.70 -4.26 5.65
C VAL A 36 -4.57 -3.76 4.75
N LEU A 37 -4.73 -3.90 3.42
CA LEU A 37 -3.78 -3.37 2.46
C LEU A 37 -3.67 -1.85 2.55
N GLU A 38 -4.82 -1.16 2.67
CA GLU A 38 -4.87 0.29 2.89
C GLU A 38 -4.17 0.70 4.18
N PHE A 39 -4.40 -0.03 5.27
CA PHE A 39 -3.71 0.23 6.54
C PHE A 39 -2.18 0.08 6.41
N LEU A 40 -1.70 -0.99 5.76
CA LEU A 40 -0.27 -1.21 5.58
C LEU A 40 0.34 -0.15 4.65
N LEU A 41 -0.33 0.19 3.55
CA LEU A 41 0.15 1.23 2.63
C LEU A 41 0.13 2.61 3.28
N ALA A 42 -0.87 2.93 4.10
CA ALA A 42 -0.89 4.17 4.88
C ALA A 42 0.31 4.25 5.84
N LYS A 43 0.73 3.11 6.41
CA LYS A 43 1.87 3.03 7.33
C LYS A 43 3.23 3.13 6.62
N TYR A 44 3.39 2.47 5.48
CA TYR A 44 4.70 2.31 4.81
C TYR A 44 4.89 3.20 3.57
N CYS A 45 3.81 3.69 2.96
CA CYS A 45 3.80 4.48 1.72
C CYS A 45 3.18 5.87 1.94
N ALA A 46 3.51 6.54 3.05
CA ALA A 46 3.01 7.86 3.40
C ALA A 46 3.72 9.02 2.68
N SER A 47 4.60 8.71 1.72
CA SER A 47 5.44 9.66 1.00
C SER A 47 5.09 9.72 -0.49
N ASN A 48 5.50 10.81 -1.14
CA ASN A 48 5.39 11.01 -2.58
C ASN A 48 6.70 10.74 -3.32
N ASP A 49 7.80 10.51 -2.59
CA ASP A 49 9.08 10.14 -3.20
C ASP A 49 8.96 8.74 -3.82
N PRO A 50 9.21 8.59 -5.13
CA PRO A 50 9.15 7.28 -5.80
C PRO A 50 10.02 6.19 -5.16
N ASP A 51 11.18 6.55 -4.62
CA ASP A 51 12.12 5.61 -3.99
C ASP A 51 11.59 5.17 -2.61
N GLU A 52 11.05 6.10 -1.83
CA GLU A 52 10.41 5.79 -0.55
C GLU A 52 9.13 4.96 -0.75
N ILE A 53 8.33 5.26 -1.77
CA ILE A 53 7.16 4.47 -2.14
C ILE A 53 7.57 3.04 -2.49
N LYS A 54 8.64 2.89 -3.29
CA LYS A 54 9.13 1.56 -3.68
C LYS A 54 9.58 0.75 -2.46
N ALA A 55 10.37 1.37 -1.58
CA ALA A 55 10.81 0.73 -0.32
C ALA A 55 9.61 0.38 0.58
N GLY A 56 8.60 1.26 0.64
CA GLY A 56 7.37 1.04 1.39
C GLY A 56 6.58 -0.16 0.87
N ILE A 57 6.48 -0.32 -0.46
CA ILE A 57 5.81 -1.47 -1.09
C ILE A 57 6.55 -2.77 -0.77
N GLU A 58 7.89 -2.77 -0.83
CA GLU A 58 8.71 -3.93 -0.46
C GLU A 58 8.45 -4.33 1.01
N ALA A 59 8.45 -3.36 1.94
CA ALA A 59 8.14 -3.61 3.34
C ALA A 59 6.72 -4.18 3.56
N VAL A 60 5.72 -3.73 2.77
CA VAL A 60 4.36 -4.29 2.80
C VAL A 60 4.36 -5.75 2.37
N PHE A 61 5.07 -6.09 1.29
CA PHE A 61 5.16 -7.48 0.84
C PHE A 61 5.87 -8.38 1.85
N ASP A 62 6.96 -7.91 2.44
CA ASP A 62 7.67 -8.64 3.50
C ASP A 62 6.79 -8.86 4.73
N TYR A 63 6.03 -7.85 5.14
CA TYR A 63 5.07 -7.97 6.24
C TYR A 63 3.99 -9.00 5.93
N LEU A 64 3.40 -8.95 4.74
CA LEU A 64 2.37 -9.91 4.32
C LEU A 64 2.92 -11.33 4.21
N ASN A 65 4.13 -11.51 3.69
CA ASN A 65 4.76 -12.84 3.57
C ASN A 65 5.11 -13.45 4.94
N SER A 66 5.43 -12.62 5.93
CA SER A 66 5.78 -13.07 7.29
C SER A 66 4.56 -13.30 8.19
N HIS A 67 3.48 -12.54 8.01
CA HIS A 67 2.33 -12.54 8.93
C HIS A 67 1.02 -13.05 8.33
N TYR A 68 0.90 -13.18 7.00
CA TYR A 68 -0.34 -13.58 6.36
C TYR A 68 -0.25 -14.99 5.77
N VAL A 69 -1.06 -15.90 6.32
CA VAL A 69 -1.17 -17.27 5.82
C VAL A 69 -1.95 -17.24 4.51
N ARG A 70 -1.32 -17.64 3.40
CA ARG A 70 -2.02 -17.87 2.14
C ARG A 70 -2.97 -19.06 2.32
N ALA A 71 -4.25 -18.86 2.04
CA ALA A 71 -5.18 -19.98 1.96
C ALA A 71 -4.64 -21.00 0.95
N PRO A 72 -4.64 -22.31 1.27
CA PRO A 72 -4.26 -23.33 0.29
C PRO A 72 -5.21 -23.18 -0.90
N GLY A 73 -4.67 -22.80 -2.06
CA GLY A 73 -5.44 -22.65 -3.28
C GLY A 73 -6.19 -23.93 -3.59
N ARG A 74 -7.47 -23.83 -3.96
CA ARG A 74 -8.13 -24.97 -4.64
C ARG A 74 -7.36 -25.21 -5.92
N LYS A 75 -6.87 -26.44 -6.10
CA LYS A 75 -6.32 -26.95 -7.36
C LYS A 75 -7.34 -26.78 -8.48
#